data_AF-A6IPJ2-F1
#
_entry.id   AF-A6IPJ2-F1
#
_cell.length_a   1.000
_cell.length_b   1.000
_cell.length_c   1.000
_cell.angle_alpha   90.00
_cell.angle_beta   90.00
_cell.angle_gamma   90.00
#
_symmetry.space_group_name_H-M   'P 1'
#
loop_
_entity.id
_entity.type
_entity.pdbx_description
1 polymer ?
#
loop_
_entity_poly.entity_id
_entity_poly.type
_entity_poly.pdbx_seq_one_letter_code
_entity_poly.pdbx_strand_id
1 'polypeptide(L)'
;MLYERPNYQGHQYFLRRGDYPDYQQWMGFSDSIRSCRLIPHTGSHRMRLYEKEDHKGVMMELSEDCSCIQDRFHLSEVRSLHVLEGCWVLYEMSNYRGRQYLLRPQEYRRYHDWGAVDAKAGSLRRVVDLY
;
A
#
# COMPACT_ATOMS: atom_id res chain seq x y z
N MET A 1 6.39 6.41 6.69
CA MET A 1 5.28 5.52 7.10
C MET A 1 5.20 5.50 8.62
N LEU A 2 4.05 5.82 9.19
CA LEU A 2 3.80 5.71 10.63
C LEU A 2 2.99 4.44 10.92
N TYR A 3 3.16 3.87 12.11
CA TYR A 3 2.48 2.65 12.54
C TYR A 3 1.92 2.81 13.97
N GLU A 4 0.71 2.32 14.18
CA GLU A 4 0.01 2.45 15.46
C GLU A 4 0.63 1.61 16.59
N ARG A 5 1.26 0.49 16.23
CA ARG A 5 1.89 -0.44 17.19
C ARG A 5 3.41 -0.51 17.00
N PRO A 6 4.16 -1.02 18.01
CA PRO A 6 5.58 -1.31 17.85
C PRO A 6 5.85 -2.31 16.72
N ASN A 7 7.10 -2.41 16.28
CA ASN A 7 7.56 -3.41 15.30
C ASN A 7 6.84 -3.35 13.94
N TYR A 8 6.45 -2.15 13.49
CA TYR A 8 5.80 -1.93 12.20
C TYR A 8 4.45 -2.66 12.03
N GLN A 9 3.66 -2.71 13.11
CA GLN A 9 2.36 -3.38 13.15
C GLN A 9 1.20 -2.40 13.38
N GLY A 10 -0.02 -2.90 13.22
CA GLY A 10 -1.25 -2.11 13.39
C GLY A 10 -1.58 -1.26 12.16
N HIS A 11 -2.45 -0.26 12.33
CA HIS A 11 -2.79 0.66 11.26
C HIS A 11 -1.55 1.43 10.79
N GLN A 12 -1.43 1.61 9.47
CA GLN A 12 -0.31 2.29 8.83
C GLN A 12 -0.80 3.59 8.21
N TYR A 13 0.03 4.63 8.26
CA TYR A 13 -0.29 5.95 7.74
C TYR A 13 0.86 6.46 6.86
N PHE A 14 0.56 6.68 5.58
CA PHE A 14 1.49 7.23 4.60
C PHE A 14 1.49 8.75 4.69
N LEU A 15 2.67 9.30 4.98
CA LEU A 15 2.91 10.74 5.03
C LEU A 15 3.91 11.09 3.93
N ARG A 16 3.70 12.25 3.32
CA ARG A 16 4.68 12.91 2.44
C ARG A 16 5.26 14.09 3.20
N ARG A 17 6.25 14.76 2.60
CA ARG A 17 6.73 16.04 3.10
C ARG A 17 5.55 17.01 3.27
N GLY A 18 5.45 17.62 4.44
CA GLY A 18 4.40 18.58 4.78
C GLY A 18 4.26 18.73 6.29
N ASP A 19 3.48 19.73 6.69
CA ASP A 19 3.11 19.97 8.08
C ASP A 19 1.75 19.32 8.36
N TYR A 20 1.68 18.55 9.45
CA TYR A 20 0.47 17.85 9.87
C TYR A 20 0.12 18.26 11.31
N PRO A 21 -0.62 19.36 11.51
CA PRO A 21 -1.04 19.85 12.83
C PRO A 21 -1.78 18.84 13.72
N ASP A 22 -2.44 17.86 13.13
CA ASP A 22 -3.25 16.87 13.82
C ASP A 22 -3.24 15.52 13.08
N TYR A 23 -3.70 14.46 13.77
CA TYR A 23 -3.65 13.12 13.22
C TYR A 23 -4.66 12.86 12.10
N GLN A 24 -5.74 13.64 12.04
CA GLN A 24 -6.76 13.55 11.01
C GLN A 24 -6.17 13.90 9.63
N GLN A 25 -5.19 14.83 9.58
CA GLN A 25 -4.51 15.21 8.34
C GLN A 25 -3.66 14.11 7.71
N TRP A 26 -3.20 13.11 8.48
CA TRP A 26 -2.57 11.91 7.92
C TRP A 26 -3.51 10.70 7.84
N MET A 27 -4.82 10.93 7.98
CA MET A 27 -5.87 9.90 8.02
C MET A 27 -5.74 8.94 9.21
N GLY A 28 -5.24 9.44 10.35
CA GLY A 28 -5.14 8.71 11.61
C GLY A 28 -6.52 8.32 12.15
N PHE A 29 -6.65 7.09 12.64
CA PHE A 29 -7.82 6.68 13.44
C PHE A 29 -7.63 7.02 14.93
N SER A 30 -6.37 7.19 15.34
CA SER A 30 -5.93 7.58 16.68
C SER A 30 -4.65 8.42 16.55
N ASP A 31 -4.22 9.00 17.67
CA ASP A 31 -2.94 9.71 17.84
C ASP A 31 -1.79 8.76 18.23
N SER A 32 -2.06 7.45 18.39
CA SER A 32 -1.05 6.48 18.80
C SER A 32 -0.10 6.17 17.66
N ILE A 33 1.16 6.63 17.76
CA ILE A 33 2.25 6.26 16.86
C ILE A 33 3.36 5.62 17.68
N ARG A 34 3.67 4.34 17.41
CA ARG A 34 4.61 3.55 18.21
C ARG A 34 5.78 2.97 17.43
N SER A 35 5.75 3.07 16.11
CA SER A 35 6.92 2.85 15.26
C SER A 35 6.80 3.60 13.94
N CYS A 36 7.92 3.84 13.27
CA CYS A 36 7.95 4.55 11.99
C CYS A 36 9.03 3.96 11.07
N ARG A 37 8.80 4.08 9.77
CA ARG A 37 9.75 3.67 8.73
C ARG A 37 9.93 4.78 7.71
N LEU A 38 11.17 5.16 7.48
CA LEU A 38 11.57 5.98 6.34
C LEU A 38 11.41 5.14 5.06
N ILE A 39 10.77 5.69 4.04
CA ILE A 39 10.58 5.01 2.76
C ILE A 39 11.66 5.53 1.81
N PRO A 40 12.52 4.68 1.25
CA PRO A 40 13.58 5.12 0.35
C PRO A 40 13.01 5.69 -0.95
N HIS A 41 13.67 6.70 -1.50
CA HIS A 41 13.36 7.21 -2.83
C HIS A 41 13.71 6.19 -3.90
N THR A 42 12.86 6.09 -4.90
CA THR A 42 13.02 5.15 -6.01
C THR A 42 12.69 5.85 -7.32
N GLY A 43 13.57 5.70 -8.32
CA GLY A 43 13.42 6.36 -9.63
C GLY A 43 12.41 5.69 -10.57
N SER A 44 12.07 4.43 -10.32
CA SER A 44 11.08 3.68 -11.08
C SER A 44 10.15 2.89 -10.16
N HIS A 45 8.97 2.56 -10.67
CA HIS A 45 7.95 1.82 -9.96
C HIS A 45 7.32 0.80 -10.89
N ARG A 46 7.30 -0.45 -10.46
CA ARG A 46 6.68 -1.55 -11.19
C ARG A 46 6.23 -2.63 -10.23
N MET A 47 5.02 -3.13 -10.41
CA MET A 47 4.43 -4.16 -9.56
C MET A 47 3.51 -5.08 -10.35
N ARG A 48 3.44 -6.34 -9.93
CA ARG A 48 2.47 -7.31 -10.43
C ARG A 48 1.47 -7.65 -9.34
N LEU A 49 0.18 -7.66 -9.70
CA LEU A 49 -0.92 -8.13 -8.88
C LEU A 49 -1.38 -9.49 -9.40
N TYR A 50 -1.91 -10.32 -8.50
CA TYR A 50 -2.42 -11.64 -8.83
C TYR A 50 -3.75 -11.90 -8.14
N GLU A 51 -4.66 -12.52 -8.89
CA GLU A 51 -5.99 -12.91 -8.44
C GLU A 51 -5.93 -13.96 -7.30
N LYS A 52 -4.94 -14.86 -7.33
CA LYS A 52 -4.80 -15.96 -6.36
C LYS A 52 -3.52 -15.81 -5.53
N GLU A 53 -3.46 -16.57 -4.44
CA GLU A 53 -2.24 -16.71 -3.63
C GLU A 53 -1.12 -17.40 -4.43
N ASP A 54 0.12 -17.26 -3.95
CA ASP A 54 1.33 -17.85 -4.57
C ASP A 54 1.55 -17.46 -6.04
N HIS A 55 1.18 -16.23 -6.42
CA HIS A 55 1.37 -15.67 -7.76
C HIS A 55 0.65 -16.47 -8.88
N LYS A 56 -0.50 -17.03 -8.55
CA LYS A 56 -1.35 -17.80 -9.48
C LYS A 56 -2.53 -16.97 -9.99
N GLY A 57 -3.21 -17.52 -11.01
CA GLY A 57 -4.39 -16.90 -11.61
C GLY A 57 -4.02 -15.79 -12.59
N VAL A 58 -4.97 -14.88 -12.83
CA VAL A 58 -4.73 -13.72 -13.70
C VAL A 58 -3.64 -12.85 -13.07
N MET A 59 -2.71 -12.37 -13.92
CA MET A 59 -1.63 -11.44 -13.54
C MET A 59 -1.82 -10.10 -14.26
N MET A 60 -1.63 -9.01 -13.52
CA MET A 60 -1.74 -7.64 -14.03
C MET A 60 -0.51 -6.85 -13.58
N GLU A 61 0.11 -6.13 -14.50
CA GLU A 61 1.28 -5.31 -14.22
C GLU A 61 0.89 -3.82 -14.17
N LEU A 62 1.45 -3.10 -13.21
CA LEU A 62 1.28 -1.65 -13.04
C LEU A 62 2.63 -0.97 -12.89
N SER A 63 2.75 0.19 -13.54
CA SER A 63 3.87 1.14 -13.39
C SER A 63 3.41 2.55 -13.00
N GLU A 64 2.09 2.73 -12.84
CA GLU A 64 1.44 4.01 -12.56
C GLU A 64 0.46 3.86 -11.41
N ASP A 65 0.05 5.01 -10.84
CA ASP A 65 -0.98 5.05 -9.83
C ASP A 65 -2.31 4.51 -10.39
N CYS A 66 -3.13 3.93 -9.52
CA CYS A 66 -4.44 3.37 -9.85
C CYS A 66 -5.43 3.78 -8.77
N SER A 67 -6.33 4.73 -9.09
CA SER A 67 -7.36 5.21 -8.17
C SER A 67 -8.51 4.22 -7.96
N CYS A 68 -8.72 3.27 -8.87
CA CYS A 68 -9.75 2.24 -8.74
C CYS A 68 -9.31 0.94 -9.42
N ILE A 69 -8.96 -0.08 -8.61
CA ILE A 69 -8.53 -1.40 -9.11
C ILE A 69 -9.69 -2.13 -9.80
N GLN A 70 -10.91 -2.00 -9.27
CA GLN A 70 -12.11 -2.61 -9.84
C GLN A 70 -12.40 -2.10 -11.25
N ASP A 71 -12.27 -0.79 -11.50
CA ASP A 71 -12.55 -0.23 -12.82
C ASP A 71 -11.45 -0.59 -13.83
N ARG A 72 -10.19 -0.64 -13.38
CA ARG A 72 -9.03 -0.88 -14.26
C ARG A 72 -8.82 -2.35 -14.59
N PHE A 73 -9.08 -3.26 -13.64
CA PHE A 73 -8.74 -4.68 -13.75
C PHE A 73 -9.91 -5.62 -13.45
N HIS A 74 -11.09 -5.09 -13.12
CA HIS A 74 -12.25 -5.90 -12.71
C HIS A 74 -11.96 -6.79 -11.50
N LEU A 75 -11.04 -6.35 -10.63
CA LEU A 75 -10.67 -7.02 -9.39
C LEU A 75 -11.08 -6.19 -8.17
N SER A 76 -11.74 -6.86 -7.21
CA SER A 76 -12.04 -6.31 -5.88
C SER A 76 -11.07 -6.81 -4.81
N GLU A 77 -10.35 -7.89 -5.10
CA GLU A 77 -9.37 -8.52 -4.21
C GLU A 77 -8.03 -8.72 -4.92
N VAL A 78 -6.95 -8.55 -4.18
CA VAL A 78 -5.59 -8.94 -4.58
C VAL A 78 -5.09 -9.94 -3.55
N ARG A 79 -4.80 -11.17 -3.99
CA ARG A 79 -4.42 -12.25 -3.08
C ARG A 79 -2.93 -12.46 -2.99
N SER A 80 -2.17 -12.13 -4.03
CA SER A 80 -0.71 -12.05 -3.96
C SER A 80 -0.19 -10.96 -4.88
N LEU A 81 1.02 -10.48 -4.63
CA LEU A 81 1.65 -9.45 -5.43
C LEU A 81 3.18 -9.57 -5.41
N HIS A 82 3.82 -8.93 -6.38
CA HIS A 82 5.27 -8.82 -6.46
C HIS A 82 5.62 -7.39 -6.81
N VAL A 83 6.23 -6.68 -5.86
CA VAL A 83 6.80 -5.36 -6.11
C VAL A 83 8.17 -5.55 -6.74
N LEU A 84 8.26 -5.28 -8.03
CA LEU A 84 9.50 -5.41 -8.80
C LEU A 84 10.40 -4.20 -8.55
N GLU A 85 9.82 -3.01 -8.55
CA GLU A 85 10.51 -1.74 -8.45
C GLU A 85 9.68 -0.74 -7.65
N GLY A 86 10.39 0.10 -6.89
CA GLY A 86 9.78 1.18 -6.14
C GLY A 86 9.04 0.75 -4.88
N CYS A 87 8.68 1.72 -4.05
CA CYS A 87 7.73 1.49 -2.96
C CYS A 87 6.33 1.93 -3.38
N TRP A 88 5.31 1.24 -2.89
CA TRP A 88 3.90 1.50 -3.17
C TRP A 88 3.10 1.55 -1.88
N VAL A 89 1.94 2.22 -1.94
CA VAL A 89 0.93 2.16 -0.89
C VAL A 89 -0.34 1.58 -1.49
N LEU A 90 -0.76 0.44 -0.95
CA LEU A 90 -2.06 -0.16 -1.21
C LEU A 90 -3.09 0.42 -0.24
N TYR A 91 -4.24 0.79 -0.78
CA TYR A 91 -5.39 1.28 -0.05
C TYR A 91 -6.54 0.28 -0.18
N GLU A 92 -7.19 -0.01 0.95
CA GLU A 92 -8.33 -0.93 1.02
C GLU A 92 -9.50 -0.47 0.13
N MET A 93 -9.72 0.84 0.01
CA MET A 93 -10.81 1.42 -0.78
C MET A 93 -10.29 2.17 -2.00
N SER A 94 -11.18 2.45 -2.95
CA SER A 94 -10.88 3.31 -4.10
C SER A 94 -10.57 4.74 -3.65
N ASN A 95 -9.94 5.50 -4.55
CA ASN A 95 -9.58 6.90 -4.35
C ASN A 95 -8.68 7.15 -3.13
N TYR A 96 -7.80 6.19 -2.84
CA TYR A 96 -6.76 6.29 -1.81
C TYR A 96 -7.32 6.44 -0.39
N ARG A 97 -8.35 5.64 -0.06
CA ARG A 97 -9.07 5.67 1.21
C ARG A 97 -9.00 4.33 1.95
N GLY A 98 -9.43 4.35 3.21
CA GLY A 98 -9.43 3.16 4.05
C GLY A 98 -8.04 2.83 4.60
N ARG A 99 -7.84 1.57 5.00
CA ARG A 99 -6.55 1.12 5.53
C ARG A 99 -5.46 1.18 4.47
N GLN A 100 -4.24 1.49 4.92
CA GLN A 100 -3.08 1.69 4.07
C GLN A 100 -2.02 0.64 4.38
N TYR A 101 -1.36 0.14 3.34
CA TYR A 101 -0.33 -0.90 3.47
C TYR A 101 0.91 -0.52 2.65
N LEU A 102 2.06 -0.41 3.32
CA LEU A 102 3.33 -0.17 2.65
C LEU A 102 3.81 -1.44 1.95
N LEU A 103 3.97 -1.37 0.63
CA LEU A 103 4.54 -2.42 -0.19
C LEU A 103 5.95 -2.01 -0.63
N ARG A 104 6.94 -2.82 -0.31
CA ARG A 104 8.37 -2.62 -0.66
C ARG A 104 8.79 -3.65 -1.72
N PRO A 105 9.92 -3.46 -2.42
CA PRO A 105 10.44 -4.45 -3.36
C PRO A 105 10.66 -5.81 -2.70
N GLN A 106 9.75 -6.76 -2.97
CA GLN A 106 9.78 -8.15 -2.55
C GLN A 106 8.56 -8.90 -3.13
N GLU A 107 8.57 -10.21 -2.98
CA GLU A 107 7.41 -11.07 -3.19
C GLU A 107 6.49 -11.10 -1.96
N TYR A 108 5.19 -11.04 -2.21
CA TYR A 108 4.14 -11.23 -1.21
C TYR A 108 3.19 -12.32 -1.72
N ARG A 109 3.15 -13.48 -1.07
CA ARG A 109 2.42 -14.66 -1.55
C ARG A 109 0.98 -14.72 -1.06
N ARG A 110 0.65 -13.93 -0.04
CA ARG A 110 -0.69 -13.79 0.54
C ARG A 110 -0.89 -12.42 1.19
N TYR A 111 -2.13 -12.01 1.43
CA TYR A 111 -2.45 -10.69 1.99
C TYR A 111 -1.93 -10.43 3.41
N HIS A 112 -1.70 -11.48 4.17
CA HIS A 112 -1.05 -11.39 5.48
C HIS A 112 0.39 -10.86 5.39
N ASP A 113 1.09 -11.08 4.27
CA ASP A 113 2.50 -10.72 4.12
C ASP A 113 2.72 -9.19 4.08
N TRP A 114 1.70 -8.41 3.72
CA TRP A 114 1.71 -6.94 3.80
C TRP A 114 0.95 -6.38 5.02
N GLY A 115 0.52 -7.26 5.93
CA GLY A 115 -0.15 -6.88 7.18
C GLY A 115 -1.63 -6.51 7.02
N ALA A 116 -2.28 -6.92 5.92
CA ALA A 116 -3.73 -6.79 5.78
C ALA A 116 -4.48 -7.90 6.52
N VAL A 117 -5.73 -7.61 6.89
CA VAL A 117 -6.63 -8.57 7.54
C VAL A 117 -7.50 -9.36 6.54
N ASP A 118 -7.65 -8.82 5.33
CA ASP A 118 -8.37 -9.42 4.21
C ASP A 118 -7.67 -9.06 2.88
N ALA A 119 -8.16 -9.61 1.78
CA ALA A 119 -7.58 -9.42 0.46
C ALA A 119 -8.10 -8.17 -0.28
N LYS A 120 -8.89 -7.30 0.37
CA LYS A 120 -9.52 -6.16 -0.31
C LYS A 120 -8.47 -5.17 -0.80
N ALA A 121 -8.62 -4.75 -2.04
CA ALA A 121 -7.70 -3.85 -2.70
C ALA A 121 -8.49 -2.88 -3.58
N GLY A 122 -8.52 -1.60 -3.20
CA GLY A 122 -9.32 -0.59 -3.88
C GLY A 122 -8.51 0.38 -4.73
N SER A 123 -7.32 0.77 -4.28
CA SER A 123 -6.44 1.67 -5.03
C SER A 123 -4.97 1.51 -4.66
N LEU A 124 -4.08 1.94 -5.57
CA LEU A 124 -2.63 1.81 -5.45
C LEU A 124 -1.95 3.12 -5.82
N ARG A 125 -1.00 3.55 -5.00
CA ARG A 125 -0.22 4.77 -5.23
C ARG A 125 1.26 4.48 -5.17
N ARG A 126 2.03 5.02 -6.11
CA ARG A 126 3.49 5.01 -6.05
C ARG A 126 3.97 5.95 -4.96
N VAL A 127 4.97 5.52 -4.21
CA VAL A 127 5.67 6.42 -3.28
C VAL A 127 6.70 7.20 -4.09
N VAL A 128 6.31 8.41 -4.46
CA VAL A 128 7.18 9.42 -5.05
C VAL A 128 7.32 10.56 -4.07
N ASP A 129 8.54 11.08 -3.91
CA ASP A 129 8.72 12.34 -3.21
C ASP A 129 8.71 13.44 -4.27
N LEU A 130 7.73 14.33 -4.16
CA LEU A 130 7.66 15.52 -4.98
C LEU A 130 8.39 16.60 -4.19
N TYR A 131 9.51 17.06 -4.76
CA TYR A 131 10.50 17.99 -4.20
C TYR A 131 9.95 19.09 -3.28
#